data_AF-A0A2V5LY56-F1
#
_entry.id   AF-A0A2V5LY56-F1
#
_cell.length_a   1.000
_cell.length_b   1.000
_cell.length_c   1.000
_cell.angle_alpha   90.00
_cell.angle_beta   90.00
_cell.angle_gamma   90.00
#
_symmetry.space_group_name_H-M   'P 1'
#
loop_
_entity.id
_entity.type
_entity.pdbx_description
1 polymer ?
#
loop_
_entity_poly.entity_id
_entity_poly.type
_entity_poly.pdbx_seq_one_letter_code
_entity_poly.pdbx_strand_id
1 'polypeptide(L)'
;MIEVRYERGVYLPQQDLWLDPWDAKPFAFISHAHSDHIAPHEEIIVSQRTARLLKSRLPGRRIEHILPFGEKQRVHGLDLMLLPAGHIFGSAQCFLFLGNQTLLYTGDFKLRPGKSAEQVQWREADTLIMETTFGLSRYRFPPTQQVVDQIVSFCRETIEAGEVPVLLGYSLGKAQEILCSLDGVGLTPMLHGSVYEMTRIYEQFGQSFCKYVRYRANDVAGKVLICPPSANRSHMLERIPRKRVAMISGWAVDPNAVYRYQVDAAFPLSDHADYDDLIRYVDFVRPRRVFTLHGFAAAFACDLRARGVEAWALTEQNQMELHLPAADNALPVDPCAEVSRTAESTQDSFHKQVSDTRSEFLAFAKVGEAIAATPAKLEKIRLLSDYLRELTSEQLPIITTYFTGRAFAQSDPRTLQVGWSVIVRTLQGATKIDDAAFHSIAARHGDAGKTAFEVLDGRTTPRLFTIVESRELFESLHRARGPLAKAKLLQDRFSISSARGGQYIVKILTGDLRIGLREGLVEEAIAKAFDVPLDQVKQANMLLGDIG
;
A
#
# COMPACT_ATOMS: atom_id res chain seq x y z
N MET A 1 17.53 28.29 -11.61
CA MET A 1 16.62 27.13 -11.47
C MET A 1 16.50 26.86 -9.98
N ILE A 2 15.29 26.73 -9.44
CA ILE A 2 15.08 26.53 -7.99
C ILE A 2 15.67 25.16 -7.60
N GLU A 3 16.57 25.14 -6.62
CA GLU A 3 17.11 23.91 -6.08
C GLU A 3 16.14 23.33 -5.05
N VAL A 4 15.88 22.04 -5.16
CA VAL A 4 14.97 21.31 -4.27
C VAL A 4 15.72 20.11 -3.75
N ARG A 5 15.77 19.94 -2.42
CA ARG A 5 16.38 18.79 -1.76
C ARG A 5 15.32 18.05 -0.96
N TYR A 6 15.52 16.76 -0.77
CA TYR A 6 14.66 15.95 0.09
C TYR A 6 15.48 15.27 1.18
N GLU A 7 15.16 15.60 2.43
CA GLU A 7 15.82 15.10 3.62
C GLU A 7 14.75 14.87 4.70
N ARG A 8 13.92 13.82 4.53
CA ARG A 8 12.75 13.54 5.39
C ARG A 8 11.81 14.77 5.47
N GLY A 9 11.61 15.41 4.33
CA GLY A 9 10.98 16.73 4.18
C GLY A 9 11.58 17.43 2.97
N VAL A 10 10.82 18.35 2.36
CA VAL A 10 11.34 19.13 1.23
C VAL A 10 12.08 20.34 1.78
N TYR A 11 13.30 20.57 1.30
CA TYR A 11 14.10 21.73 1.66
C TYR A 11 14.43 22.57 0.43
N LEU A 12 14.28 23.89 0.58
CA LEU A 12 14.60 24.91 -0.42
C LEU A 12 15.83 25.71 0.06
N PRO A 13 17.07 25.32 -0.31
CA PRO A 13 18.29 25.88 0.27
C PRO A 13 18.43 27.40 0.08
N GLN A 14 18.03 27.94 -1.07
CA GLN A 14 18.13 29.38 -1.33
C GLN A 14 17.13 30.21 -0.51
N GLN A 15 16.04 29.60 -0.07
CA GLN A 15 14.99 30.24 0.74
C GLN A 15 15.14 29.93 2.23
N ASP A 16 16.03 29.00 2.57
CA ASP A 16 16.14 28.39 3.90
C ASP A 16 14.76 27.99 4.48
N LEU A 17 13.93 27.36 3.63
CA LEU A 17 12.56 26.97 3.97
C LEU A 17 12.39 25.46 3.87
N TRP A 18 11.90 24.86 4.95
CA TRP A 18 11.43 23.49 4.98
C TRP A 18 9.93 23.41 4.70
N LEU A 19 9.49 22.43 3.93
CA LEU A 19 8.07 22.13 3.67
C LEU A 19 7.78 20.72 4.21
N ASP A 20 6.87 20.64 5.19
CA ASP A 20 6.48 19.42 5.93
C ASP A 20 7.64 18.50 6.35
N PRO A 21 8.69 19.01 7.04
CA PRO A 21 9.74 18.16 7.56
C PRO A 21 9.26 17.26 8.70
N TRP A 22 9.71 16.01 8.69
CA TRP A 22 9.33 14.99 9.69
C TRP A 22 10.01 15.22 11.05
N ASP A 23 11.16 15.88 11.03
CA ASP A 23 11.97 16.15 12.21
C ASP A 23 11.91 17.65 12.56
N ALA A 24 12.13 18.00 13.82
CA ALA A 24 12.10 19.39 14.27
C ALA A 24 13.09 20.26 13.47
N LYS A 25 12.66 21.47 13.11
CA LYS A 25 13.43 22.46 12.33
C LYS A 25 13.26 23.85 12.93
N PRO A 26 14.22 24.76 12.73
CA PRO A 26 14.10 26.16 13.16
C PRO A 26 12.91 26.85 12.49
N PHE A 27 12.75 26.68 11.18
CA PHE A 27 11.70 27.33 10.40
C PHE A 27 11.10 26.37 9.36
N ALA A 28 9.78 26.22 9.35
CA ALA A 28 9.08 25.30 8.43
C ALA A 28 7.69 25.81 8.00
N PHE A 29 7.26 25.42 6.82
CA PHE A 29 5.86 25.45 6.42
C PHE A 29 5.19 24.12 6.79
N ILE A 30 3.99 24.20 7.37
CA ILE A 30 3.15 23.05 7.68
C ILE A 30 1.86 23.13 6.85
N SER A 31 1.72 22.20 5.91
CA SER A 31 0.56 22.10 5.03
C SER A 31 -0.70 21.77 5.80
N HIS A 32 -0.63 20.80 6.71
CA HIS A 32 -1.79 20.31 7.45
C HIS A 32 -1.43 19.55 8.73
N ALA A 33 -2.44 19.20 9.54
CA ALA A 33 -2.26 18.65 10.89
C ALA A 33 -2.35 17.11 10.98
N HIS A 34 -1.89 16.37 9.97
CA HIS A 34 -1.65 14.92 10.12
C HIS A 34 -0.28 14.65 10.76
N SER A 35 -0.13 13.48 11.36
CA SER A 35 1.01 13.17 12.23
C SER A 35 2.34 13.05 11.47
N ASP A 36 2.27 12.74 10.18
CA ASP A 36 3.35 12.59 9.23
C ASP A 36 3.78 13.91 8.55
N HIS A 37 3.09 15.01 8.84
CA HIS A 37 3.41 16.36 8.35
C HIS A 37 3.72 17.36 9.48
N ILE A 38 3.80 16.89 10.73
CA ILE A 38 3.99 17.77 11.89
C ILE A 38 5.15 17.29 12.75
N ALA A 39 6.00 18.22 13.17
CA ALA A 39 7.01 18.01 14.21
C ALA A 39 7.07 19.24 15.14
N PRO A 40 7.82 19.16 16.27
CA PRO A 40 7.95 20.27 17.20
C PRO A 40 8.93 21.34 16.67
N HIS A 41 8.62 21.94 15.52
CA HIS A 41 9.39 23.07 14.95
C HIS A 41 9.28 24.32 15.83
N GLU A 42 10.33 25.14 15.81
CA GLU A 42 10.43 26.37 16.62
C GLU A 42 9.54 27.49 16.06
N GLU A 43 9.54 27.65 14.73
CA GLU A 43 8.78 28.67 14.01
C GLU A 43 8.11 28.06 12.76
N ILE A 44 6.84 28.38 12.53
CA ILE A 44 6.06 27.80 11.43
C ILE A 44 5.26 28.82 10.62
N ILE A 45 5.14 28.59 9.31
CA ILE A 45 4.07 29.14 8.46
C ILE A 45 2.92 28.14 8.42
N VAL A 46 1.69 28.59 8.67
CA VAL A 46 0.54 27.69 8.79
C VAL A 46 -0.78 28.41 8.50
N SER A 47 -1.81 27.67 8.08
CA SER A 47 -3.16 28.22 7.96
C SER A 47 -3.84 28.38 9.34
N GLN A 48 -4.84 29.25 9.44
CA GLN A 48 -5.55 29.51 10.70
C GLN A 48 -6.18 28.24 11.31
N ARG A 49 -6.80 27.40 10.48
CA ARG A 49 -7.46 26.17 10.92
C ARG A 49 -6.45 25.10 11.30
N THR A 50 -5.37 24.94 10.52
CA THR A 50 -4.27 24.03 10.84
C THR A 50 -3.60 24.42 12.15
N ALA A 51 -3.33 25.71 12.40
CA ALA A 51 -2.79 26.20 13.66
C ALA A 51 -3.65 25.80 14.87
N ARG A 52 -4.98 25.92 14.74
CA ARG A 52 -5.89 25.51 15.82
C ARG A 52 -5.91 24.00 16.05
N LEU A 53 -5.83 23.20 14.99
CA LEU A 53 -5.73 21.74 15.06
C LEU A 53 -4.41 21.29 15.69
N LEU A 54 -3.29 21.92 15.32
CA LEU A 54 -1.97 21.69 15.89
C LEU A 54 -1.94 21.87 17.41
N LYS A 55 -2.61 22.89 17.95
CA LYS A 55 -2.67 23.11 19.41
C LYS A 55 -3.26 21.92 20.19
N SER A 56 -4.16 21.15 19.58
CA SER A 56 -4.70 19.92 20.21
C SER A 56 -3.80 18.70 19.92
N ARG A 57 -3.27 18.58 18.70
CA ARG A 57 -2.53 17.38 18.28
C ARG A 57 -1.05 17.35 18.68
N LEU A 58 -0.41 18.51 18.75
CA LEU A 58 0.99 18.67 19.10
C LEU A 58 1.17 19.92 20.00
N PRO A 59 0.72 19.83 21.26
CA PRO A 59 0.83 20.94 22.20
C PRO A 59 2.31 21.29 22.42
N GLY A 60 2.61 22.59 22.49
CA GLY A 60 3.97 23.08 22.65
C GLY A 60 4.04 24.57 22.35
N ARG A 61 5.15 25.20 22.75
CA ARG A 61 5.43 26.60 22.39
C ARG A 61 6.13 26.61 21.04
N ARG A 62 5.65 27.45 20.13
CA ARG A 62 6.22 27.73 18.81
C ARG A 62 5.78 29.12 18.36
N ILE A 63 6.53 29.72 17.45
CA ILE A 63 6.13 30.95 16.76
C ILE A 63 5.27 30.56 15.55
N GLU A 64 4.08 31.14 15.41
CA GLU A 64 3.13 30.81 14.33
C GLU A 64 2.89 32.02 13.43
N HIS A 65 3.28 31.92 12.16
CA HIS A 65 2.87 32.83 11.09
C HIS A 65 1.59 32.31 10.46
N ILE A 66 0.47 32.77 11.02
CA ILE A 66 -0.86 32.37 10.57
C ILE A 66 -1.26 33.19 9.35
N LEU A 67 -1.36 32.55 8.18
CA LEU A 67 -1.69 33.24 6.93
C LEU A 67 -3.10 32.89 6.43
N PRO A 68 -3.86 33.86 5.90
CA PRO A 68 -5.12 33.60 5.21
C PRO A 68 -4.88 32.98 3.82
N PHE A 69 -5.91 32.30 3.31
CA PHE A 69 -5.88 31.74 1.96
C PHE A 69 -6.06 32.82 0.90
N GLY A 70 -5.34 32.69 -0.22
CA GLY A 70 -5.50 33.56 -1.40
C GLY A 70 -4.86 34.94 -1.30
N GLU A 71 -4.21 35.27 -0.18
CA GLU A 71 -3.53 36.55 0.01
C GLU A 71 -2.01 36.39 -0.06
N LYS A 72 -1.35 37.29 -0.79
CA LYS A 72 0.11 37.36 -0.82
C LYS A 72 0.61 37.97 0.49
N GLN A 73 1.54 37.27 1.14
CA GLN A 73 2.12 37.64 2.43
C GLN A 73 3.64 37.54 2.36
N ARG A 74 4.33 38.24 3.27
CA ARG A 74 5.80 38.21 3.37
C ARG A 74 6.24 37.73 4.75
N VAL A 75 7.00 36.64 4.79
CA VAL A 75 7.52 36.01 6.02
C VAL A 75 8.99 35.68 5.80
N HIS A 76 9.89 36.07 6.70
CA HIS A 76 11.34 35.84 6.56
C HIS A 76 11.92 36.29 5.20
N GLY A 77 11.40 37.41 4.69
CA GLY A 77 11.80 37.92 3.37
C GLY A 77 11.22 37.16 2.17
N LEU A 78 10.58 36.00 2.39
CA LEU A 78 9.90 35.18 1.39
C LEU A 78 8.52 35.74 1.07
N ASP A 79 8.24 35.92 -0.21
CA ASP A 79 6.91 36.23 -0.71
C ASP A 79 6.17 34.92 -0.99
N LEU A 80 5.04 34.69 -0.32
CA LEU A 80 4.25 33.47 -0.47
C LEU A 80 2.75 33.71 -0.32
N MET A 81 1.97 32.70 -0.69
CA MET A 81 0.52 32.68 -0.55
C MET A 81 0.07 31.26 -0.28
N LEU A 82 -0.86 31.09 0.66
CA LEU A 82 -1.48 29.81 0.92
C LEU A 82 -2.69 29.61 0.00
N LEU A 83 -2.80 28.43 -0.61
CA LEU A 83 -4.00 28.01 -1.35
C LEU A 83 -4.64 26.82 -0.62
N PRO A 84 -5.98 26.68 -0.58
CA PRO A 84 -6.59 25.48 -0.04
C PRO A 84 -6.16 24.21 -0.80
N ALA A 85 -5.85 23.14 -0.07
CA ALA A 85 -5.48 21.84 -0.66
C ALA A 85 -6.65 20.84 -0.78
N GLY A 86 -7.73 21.07 -0.01
CA GLY A 86 -8.93 20.23 -0.03
C GLY A 86 -8.79 18.84 0.59
N HIS A 87 -7.63 18.52 1.16
CA HIS A 87 -7.35 17.25 1.82
C HIS A 87 -8.07 17.11 3.17
N ILE A 88 -7.77 18.01 4.11
CA ILE A 88 -8.47 18.15 5.39
C ILE A 88 -8.76 19.63 5.69
N PHE A 89 -9.57 19.91 6.72
CA PHE A 89 -9.90 21.28 7.11
C PHE A 89 -8.66 22.11 7.46
N GLY A 90 -8.47 23.21 6.74
CA GLY A 90 -7.28 24.05 6.84
C GLY A 90 -6.06 23.57 6.06
N SER A 91 -6.12 22.42 5.38
CA SER A 91 -5.00 21.95 4.56
C SER A 91 -4.62 22.98 3.49
N ALA A 92 -3.32 23.26 3.41
CA ALA A 92 -2.78 24.37 2.65
C ALA A 92 -1.67 23.91 1.71
N GLN A 93 -1.71 24.44 0.50
CA GLN A 93 -0.61 24.44 -0.45
C GLN A 93 0.18 25.73 -0.28
N CYS A 94 1.49 25.68 -0.52
CA CYS A 94 2.38 26.83 -0.44
C CYS A 94 2.77 27.29 -1.85
N PHE A 95 2.33 28.48 -2.24
CA PHE A 95 2.70 29.12 -3.50
C PHE A 95 3.76 30.18 -3.25
N LEU A 96 4.99 29.96 -3.73
CA LEU A 96 6.14 30.84 -3.52
C LEU A 96 6.41 31.70 -4.76
N PHE A 97 6.71 32.99 -4.52
CA PHE A 97 7.16 33.93 -5.53
C PHE A 97 8.70 34.09 -5.42
N LEU A 98 9.44 33.54 -6.38
CA LEU A 98 10.90 33.43 -6.35
C LEU A 98 11.52 34.24 -7.50
N GLY A 99 11.36 35.56 -7.43
CA GLY A 99 11.82 36.48 -8.48
C GLY A 99 10.98 36.34 -9.75
N ASN A 100 11.59 35.82 -10.82
CA ASN A 100 10.92 35.53 -12.09
C ASN A 100 10.42 34.08 -12.21
N GLN A 101 10.50 33.29 -11.13
CA GLN A 101 10.01 31.92 -11.07
C GLN A 101 8.95 31.76 -9.99
N THR A 102 8.02 30.81 -10.17
CA THR A 102 7.06 30.42 -9.13
C THR A 102 7.16 28.93 -8.79
N LEU A 103 6.83 28.59 -7.55
CA LEU A 103 6.80 27.21 -7.07
C LEU A 103 5.50 26.96 -6.31
N LEU A 104 4.79 25.89 -6.64
CA LEU A 104 3.63 25.41 -5.90
C LEU A 104 3.96 24.08 -5.24
N TYR A 105 3.90 24.04 -3.91
CA TYR A 105 3.99 22.82 -3.12
C TYR A 105 2.60 22.44 -2.62
N THR A 106 2.13 21.24 -2.96
CA THR A 106 0.73 20.85 -2.65
C THR A 106 0.53 20.40 -1.20
N GLY A 107 1.56 19.84 -0.56
CA GLY A 107 1.32 18.91 0.56
C GLY A 107 0.39 17.78 0.11
N ASP A 108 -0.40 17.24 1.03
CA ASP A 108 -1.49 16.34 0.67
C ASP A 108 -2.69 17.13 0.15
N PHE A 109 -3.29 16.66 -0.95
CA PHE A 109 -4.37 17.39 -1.61
C PHE A 109 -5.45 16.45 -2.19
N LYS A 110 -6.63 17.01 -2.43
CA LYS A 110 -7.76 16.30 -3.04
C LYS A 110 -8.47 17.21 -4.02
N LEU A 111 -8.63 16.72 -5.24
CA LEU A 111 -9.34 17.44 -6.29
C LEU A 111 -10.86 17.27 -6.23
N ARG A 112 -11.33 16.08 -5.84
CA ARG A 112 -12.76 15.80 -5.73
C ARG A 112 -13.42 16.66 -4.64
N PRO A 113 -14.57 17.30 -4.91
CA PRO A 113 -15.21 18.17 -3.94
C PRO A 113 -15.69 17.37 -2.71
N GLY A 114 -15.52 17.97 -1.53
CA GLY A 114 -16.00 17.48 -0.24
C GLY A 114 -16.64 18.61 0.56
N LYS A 115 -17.33 18.26 1.66
CA LYS A 115 -17.97 19.24 2.56
C LYS A 115 -17.18 19.47 3.85
N SER A 116 -16.24 18.58 4.15
CA SER A 116 -15.48 18.62 5.41
C SER A 116 -14.24 19.51 5.37
N ALA A 117 -13.80 19.93 4.17
CA ALA A 117 -12.65 20.79 3.95
C ALA A 117 -12.95 21.87 2.90
N GLU A 118 -12.12 22.91 2.85
CA GLU A 118 -12.17 23.92 1.79
C GLU A 118 -11.95 23.29 0.41
N GLN A 119 -12.60 23.81 -0.63
CA GLN A 119 -12.34 23.32 -1.99
C GLN A 119 -10.92 23.67 -2.43
N VAL A 120 -10.22 22.70 -3.03
CA VAL A 120 -8.88 22.93 -3.56
C VAL A 120 -8.86 24.09 -4.55
N GLN A 121 -7.80 24.89 -4.49
CA GLN A 121 -7.53 25.93 -5.48
C GLN A 121 -6.14 25.72 -6.06
N TRP A 122 -5.95 26.09 -7.32
CA TRP A 122 -4.67 25.97 -8.00
C TRP A 122 -4.32 27.26 -8.72
N ARG A 123 -3.04 27.38 -9.08
CA ARG A 123 -2.52 28.46 -9.93
C ARG A 123 -1.46 27.90 -10.84
N GLU A 124 -1.27 28.55 -11.97
CA GLU A 124 -0.13 28.24 -12.84
C GLU A 124 1.20 28.49 -12.10
N ALA A 125 2.14 27.56 -12.22
CA ALA A 125 3.45 27.66 -11.56
C ALA A 125 4.58 27.09 -12.42
N ASP A 126 5.80 27.65 -12.36
CA ASP A 126 6.93 27.08 -13.11
C ASP A 126 7.35 25.70 -12.60
N THR A 127 7.39 25.53 -11.28
CA THR A 127 7.73 24.28 -10.61
C THR A 127 6.57 23.81 -9.75
N LEU A 128 6.12 22.57 -9.94
CA LEU A 128 5.13 21.91 -9.09
C LEU A 128 5.83 20.85 -8.24
N ILE A 129 5.59 20.84 -6.94
CA ILE A 129 6.01 19.80 -6.01
C ILE A 129 4.73 19.17 -5.45
N MET A 130 4.42 17.92 -5.81
CA MET A 130 3.12 17.31 -5.51
C MET A 130 3.18 15.90 -4.93
N GLU A 131 2.24 15.59 -4.03
CA GLU A 131 2.04 14.23 -3.51
C GLU A 131 1.61 13.25 -4.60
N THR A 132 1.95 11.97 -4.42
CA THR A 132 1.59 10.87 -5.33
C THR A 132 1.18 9.61 -4.56
N THR A 133 0.42 9.78 -3.47
CA THR A 133 -0.05 8.67 -2.62
C THR A 133 -0.72 7.57 -3.44
N PHE A 134 -1.53 7.97 -4.43
CA PHE A 134 -2.22 7.09 -5.36
C PHE A 134 -1.70 7.21 -6.80
N GLY A 135 -0.39 7.42 -6.96
CA GLY A 135 0.30 7.65 -8.24
C GLY A 135 0.38 6.47 -9.22
N LEU A 136 -0.38 5.39 -9.02
CA LEU A 136 -0.46 4.27 -9.98
C LEU A 136 -1.83 4.21 -10.63
N SER A 137 -1.87 3.93 -11.93
CA SER A 137 -3.09 3.91 -12.75
C SER A 137 -4.21 2.98 -12.26
N ARG A 138 -3.89 2.00 -11.42
CA ARG A 138 -4.86 1.12 -10.75
C ARG A 138 -5.63 1.78 -9.60
N TYR A 139 -5.12 2.87 -9.03
CA TYR A 139 -5.78 3.63 -7.97
C TYR A 139 -6.66 4.73 -8.55
N ARG A 140 -7.70 4.29 -9.27
CA ARG A 140 -8.81 5.14 -9.72
C ARG A 140 -9.99 4.90 -8.81
N PHE A 141 -10.51 5.97 -8.22
CA PHE A 141 -11.60 5.84 -7.26
C PHE A 141 -12.95 5.83 -7.96
N PRO A 142 -13.90 5.01 -7.48
CA PRO A 142 -15.27 5.11 -7.94
C PRO A 142 -15.89 6.47 -7.56
N PRO A 143 -16.98 6.88 -8.22
CA PRO A 143 -17.69 8.11 -7.88
C PRO A 143 -18.02 8.21 -6.39
N THR A 144 -17.72 9.35 -5.76
CA THR A 144 -17.89 9.56 -4.32
C THR A 144 -19.30 9.21 -3.84
N GLN A 145 -20.34 9.63 -4.58
CA GLN A 145 -21.73 9.36 -4.21
C GLN A 145 -22.04 7.86 -4.15
N GLN A 146 -21.52 7.07 -5.09
CA GLN A 146 -21.71 5.62 -5.11
C GLN A 146 -21.13 4.97 -3.84
N VAL A 147 -19.94 5.41 -3.40
CA VAL A 147 -19.31 4.89 -2.18
C VAL A 147 -20.09 5.31 -0.94
N VAL A 148 -20.58 6.55 -0.90
CA VAL A 148 -21.42 7.04 0.19
C VAL A 148 -22.70 6.22 0.30
N ASP A 149 -23.38 5.95 -0.82
CA ASP A 149 -24.60 5.15 -0.84
C ASP A 149 -24.36 3.72 -0.32
N GLN A 150 -23.21 3.11 -0.66
CA GLN A 150 -22.80 1.81 -0.13
C GLN A 150 -22.55 1.84 1.39
N ILE A 151 -21.89 2.88 1.90
CA ILE A 151 -21.66 3.07 3.35
C ILE A 151 -23.01 3.22 4.06
N VAL A 152 -23.94 3.99 3.50
CA VAL A 152 -25.28 4.20 4.04
C VAL A 152 -26.07 2.89 4.07
N SER A 153 -26.05 2.11 2.99
CA SER A 153 -26.70 0.79 2.92
C SER A 153 -26.15 -0.14 3.99
N PHE A 154 -24.82 -0.24 4.10
CA PHE A 154 -24.16 -1.02 5.14
C PHE A 154 -24.62 -0.62 6.55
N CYS A 155 -24.75 0.68 6.83
CA CYS A 155 -25.22 1.14 8.13
C CYS A 155 -26.68 0.75 8.39
N ARG A 156 -27.57 0.93 7.42
CA ARG A 156 -29.00 0.60 7.54
C ARG A 156 -29.21 -0.89 7.76
N GLU A 157 -28.63 -1.73 6.91
CA GLU A 157 -28.72 -3.19 7.00
C GLU A 157 -28.19 -3.71 8.34
N THR A 158 -27.09 -3.14 8.84
CA THR A 158 -26.51 -3.52 10.13
C THR A 158 -27.45 -3.17 11.29
N ILE A 159 -28.07 -1.99 11.26
CA ILE A 159 -29.04 -1.57 12.28
C ILE A 159 -30.31 -2.43 12.23
N GLU A 160 -30.82 -2.71 11.03
CA GLU A 160 -31.99 -3.59 10.83
C GLU A 160 -31.75 -5.01 11.34
N ALA A 161 -30.52 -5.52 11.23
CA ALA A 161 -30.11 -6.81 11.80
C ALA A 161 -29.95 -6.80 13.34
N GLY A 162 -30.16 -5.65 13.99
CA GLY A 162 -29.99 -5.46 15.44
C GLY A 162 -28.52 -5.36 15.87
N GLU A 163 -27.64 -4.94 14.98
CA GLU A 163 -26.20 -4.83 15.21
C GLU A 163 -25.74 -3.37 15.15
N VAL A 164 -24.54 -3.08 15.66
CA VAL A 164 -23.97 -1.73 15.64
C VAL A 164 -23.02 -1.58 14.45
N PRO A 165 -23.31 -0.70 13.47
CA PRO A 165 -22.35 -0.38 12.42
C PRO A 165 -21.21 0.48 12.99
N VAL A 166 -19.98 0.04 12.72
CA VAL A 166 -18.75 0.73 13.11
C VAL A 166 -17.99 1.13 11.86
N LEU A 167 -17.76 2.43 11.67
CA LEU A 167 -17.01 2.98 10.55
C LEU A 167 -15.62 3.42 11.04
N LEU A 168 -14.58 2.76 10.56
CA LEU A 168 -13.20 3.10 10.84
C LEU A 168 -12.71 4.18 9.87
N GLY A 169 -12.37 5.34 10.39
CA GLY A 169 -11.82 6.46 9.63
C GLY A 169 -10.90 7.30 10.50
N TYR A 170 -9.79 7.78 9.93
CA TYR A 170 -8.84 8.64 10.65
C TYR A 170 -9.57 9.79 11.38
N SER A 171 -9.12 10.08 12.60
CA SER A 171 -9.84 11.00 13.50
C SER A 171 -9.92 12.44 13.00
N LEU A 172 -9.04 12.81 12.08
CA LEU A 172 -8.98 14.11 11.41
C LEU A 172 -9.05 13.92 9.89
N GLY A 173 -10.00 14.58 9.24
CA GLY A 173 -10.27 14.45 7.81
C GLY A 173 -11.36 13.40 7.57
N LYS A 174 -10.96 12.13 7.49
CA LYS A 174 -11.83 11.01 7.10
C LYS A 174 -13.11 10.92 7.90
N ALA A 175 -13.02 11.00 9.22
CA ALA A 175 -14.19 10.91 10.08
C ALA A 175 -15.17 12.07 9.88
N GLN A 176 -14.68 13.28 9.61
CA GLN A 176 -15.51 14.44 9.31
C GLN A 176 -16.14 14.35 7.92
N GLU A 177 -15.43 13.79 6.93
CA GLU A 177 -16.00 13.52 5.60
C GLU A 177 -17.13 12.48 5.67
N ILE A 178 -16.95 11.41 6.46
CA ILE A 178 -18.02 10.44 6.74
C ILE A 178 -19.20 11.15 7.41
N LEU A 179 -18.94 12.00 8.40
CA LEU A 179 -19.98 12.73 9.13
C LEU A 179 -20.80 13.64 8.20
N CYS A 180 -20.15 14.39 7.30
CA CYS A 180 -20.83 15.17 6.27
C CYS A 180 -21.64 14.31 5.29
N SER A 181 -21.18 13.09 5.00
CA SER A 181 -21.85 12.16 4.08
C SER A 181 -23.11 11.52 4.68
N LEU A 182 -23.23 11.48 6.01
CA LEU A 182 -24.41 10.97 6.71
C LEU A 182 -25.50 12.03 6.95
N ASP A 183 -25.25 13.28 6.54
CA ASP A 183 -26.21 14.36 6.70
C ASP A 183 -27.48 14.14 5.86
N GLY A 184 -28.65 14.36 6.47
CA GLY A 184 -29.95 14.12 5.83
C GLY A 184 -30.35 12.65 5.63
N VAL A 185 -29.52 11.67 6.00
CA VAL A 185 -29.77 10.23 5.75
C VAL A 185 -30.71 9.59 6.78
N GLY A 186 -30.95 10.26 7.92
CA GLY A 186 -31.75 9.76 9.04
C GLY A 186 -31.01 8.81 9.98
N LEU A 187 -29.69 8.70 9.85
CA LEU A 187 -28.83 7.95 10.76
C LEU A 187 -28.32 8.87 11.87
N THR A 188 -28.06 8.33 13.06
CA THR A 188 -27.46 9.10 14.18
C THR A 188 -25.99 8.70 14.38
N PRO A 189 -25.03 9.54 13.98
CA PRO A 189 -23.62 9.28 14.22
C PRO A 189 -23.25 9.39 15.70
N MET A 190 -22.42 8.45 16.16
CA MET A 190 -21.81 8.42 17.48
C MET A 190 -20.30 8.45 17.32
N LEU A 191 -19.62 9.42 17.93
CA LEU A 191 -18.21 9.68 17.69
C LEU A 191 -17.32 9.17 18.83
N HIS A 192 -16.26 8.45 18.47
CA HIS A 192 -15.14 8.17 19.38
C HIS A 192 -14.55 9.49 19.94
N GLY A 193 -13.94 9.43 21.14
CA GLY A 193 -13.42 10.61 21.84
C GLY A 193 -12.51 11.50 20.99
N SER A 194 -11.54 10.91 20.28
CA SER A 194 -10.63 11.66 19.41
C SER A 194 -11.32 12.28 18.19
N VAL A 195 -12.29 11.57 17.61
CA VAL A 195 -13.10 12.08 16.48
C VAL A 195 -13.97 13.24 16.94
N TYR A 196 -14.60 13.09 18.10
CA TYR A 196 -15.44 14.11 18.71
C TYR A 196 -14.64 15.39 18.99
N GLU A 197 -13.43 15.28 19.55
CA GLU A 197 -12.56 16.42 19.81
C GLU A 197 -12.20 17.19 18.53
N MET A 198 -11.75 16.49 17.48
CA MET A 198 -11.44 17.13 16.20
C MET A 198 -12.67 17.80 15.59
N THR A 199 -13.83 17.14 15.64
CA THR A 199 -15.09 17.69 15.10
C THR A 199 -15.51 18.97 15.83
N ARG A 200 -15.32 19.04 17.16
CA ARG A 200 -15.57 20.27 17.94
C ARG A 200 -14.66 21.43 17.55
N ILE A 201 -13.46 21.17 17.05
CA ILE A 201 -12.58 22.23 16.54
C ILE A 201 -13.13 22.81 15.24
N TYR A 202 -13.69 21.99 14.35
CA TYR A 202 -14.27 22.45 13.08
C TYR A 202 -15.44 23.40 13.35
N GLU A 203 -16.30 23.07 14.32
CA GLU A 203 -17.45 23.91 14.72
C GLU A 203 -17.05 25.29 15.24
N GLN A 204 -15.85 25.45 15.85
CA GLN A 204 -15.33 26.75 16.29
C GLN A 204 -15.12 27.73 15.13
N PHE A 205 -15.00 27.22 13.90
CA PHE A 205 -14.85 27.99 12.67
C PHE A 205 -16.13 28.02 11.82
N GLY A 206 -17.29 27.70 12.41
CA GLY A 206 -18.58 27.78 11.74
C GLY A 206 -18.94 26.58 10.86
N GLN A 207 -18.11 25.53 10.83
CA GLN A 207 -18.47 24.30 10.13
C GLN A 207 -19.66 23.64 10.83
N SER A 208 -20.67 23.25 10.04
CA SER A 208 -21.85 22.57 10.55
C SER A 208 -21.85 21.11 10.11
N PHE A 209 -22.30 20.23 11.01
CA PHE A 209 -22.46 18.80 10.77
C PHE A 209 -23.88 18.36 11.14
N CYS A 210 -24.29 17.18 10.66
CA CYS A 210 -25.52 16.55 11.13
C CYS A 210 -25.47 16.29 12.65
N LYS A 211 -26.63 16.14 13.29
CA LYS A 211 -26.69 15.85 14.73
C LYS A 211 -25.91 14.58 15.08
N TYR A 212 -24.88 14.72 15.91
CA TYR A 212 -24.06 13.61 16.39
C TYR A 212 -23.99 13.57 17.93
N VAL A 213 -23.60 12.42 18.48
CA VAL A 213 -23.40 12.22 19.92
C VAL A 213 -21.99 11.72 20.22
N ARG A 214 -21.48 11.96 21.43
CA ARG A 214 -20.22 11.35 21.90
C ARG A 214 -20.46 9.90 22.30
N TYR A 215 -19.49 9.02 22.03
CA TYR A 215 -19.55 7.61 22.39
C TYR A 215 -19.88 7.39 23.88
N ARG A 216 -20.85 6.50 24.12
CA ARG A 216 -21.25 6.00 25.44
C ARG A 216 -21.50 4.51 25.34
N ALA A 217 -20.81 3.70 26.15
CA ALA A 217 -20.83 2.25 26.04
C ALA A 217 -22.25 1.64 26.14
N ASN A 218 -23.13 2.24 26.95
CA ASN A 218 -24.47 1.71 27.21
C ASN A 218 -25.55 2.23 26.25
N ASP A 219 -25.19 3.02 25.23
CA ASP A 219 -26.15 3.70 24.35
C ASP A 219 -25.77 3.58 22.86
N VAL A 220 -25.22 2.44 22.45
CA VAL A 220 -24.74 2.22 21.07
C VAL A 220 -25.83 1.76 20.09
N ALA A 221 -26.97 1.24 20.59
CA ALA A 221 -28.03 0.69 19.76
C ALA A 221 -28.66 1.75 18.83
N GLY A 222 -28.91 1.37 17.58
CA GLY A 222 -29.52 2.22 16.55
C GLY A 222 -28.66 3.38 16.05
N LYS A 223 -27.36 3.41 16.38
CA LYS A 223 -26.43 4.50 16.04
C LYS A 223 -25.26 3.97 15.20
N VAL A 224 -24.61 4.88 14.47
CA VAL A 224 -23.42 4.59 13.67
C VAL A 224 -22.18 5.05 14.41
N LEU A 225 -21.35 4.11 14.87
CA LEU A 225 -20.13 4.44 15.60
C LEU A 225 -18.99 4.78 14.63
N ILE A 226 -18.47 6.00 14.69
CA ILE A 226 -17.30 6.44 13.91
C ILE A 226 -16.09 6.49 14.84
N CYS A 227 -15.04 5.74 14.52
CA CYS A 227 -13.83 5.65 15.34
C CYS A 227 -12.54 5.54 14.50
N PRO A 228 -11.37 5.88 15.06
CA PRO A 228 -10.11 5.73 14.34
C PRO A 228 -9.76 4.25 14.10
N PRO A 229 -9.00 3.92 13.05
CA PRO A 229 -8.58 2.54 12.78
C PRO A 229 -7.85 1.86 13.95
N SER A 230 -7.12 2.64 14.77
CA SER A 230 -6.46 2.15 15.99
C SER A 230 -7.44 1.59 17.03
N ALA A 231 -8.73 1.94 16.96
CA ALA A 231 -9.75 1.42 17.85
C ALA A 231 -10.26 0.02 17.46
N ASN A 232 -9.93 -0.51 16.26
CA ASN A 232 -10.51 -1.75 15.73
C ASN A 232 -10.38 -2.93 16.71
N ARG A 233 -9.26 -3.02 17.42
CA ARG A 233 -8.96 -4.08 18.42
C ARG A 233 -8.95 -3.57 19.86
N SER A 234 -9.61 -2.46 20.12
CA SER A 234 -9.67 -1.90 21.46
C SER A 234 -10.73 -2.63 22.29
N HIS A 235 -10.49 -2.71 23.60
CA HIS A 235 -11.46 -3.20 24.57
C HIS A 235 -12.83 -2.48 24.45
N MET A 236 -12.84 -1.23 23.98
CA MET A 236 -14.06 -0.47 23.71
C MET A 236 -14.95 -1.16 22.67
N LEU A 237 -14.39 -1.57 21.52
CA LEU A 237 -15.16 -2.25 20.49
C LEU A 237 -15.43 -3.72 20.83
N GLU A 238 -14.53 -4.39 21.55
CA GLU A 238 -14.75 -5.77 22.02
C GLU A 238 -15.97 -5.88 22.94
N ARG A 239 -16.25 -4.85 23.75
CA ARG A 239 -17.45 -4.77 24.61
C ARG A 239 -18.76 -4.62 23.85
N ILE A 240 -18.73 -4.32 22.55
CA ILE A 240 -19.92 -4.27 21.71
C ILE A 240 -20.13 -5.67 21.12
N PRO A 241 -21.11 -6.46 21.63
CA PRO A 241 -21.21 -7.88 21.31
C PRO A 241 -21.65 -8.13 19.86
N ARG A 242 -22.58 -7.33 19.35
CA ARG A 242 -23.08 -7.42 17.97
C ARG A 242 -22.71 -6.15 17.20
N LYS A 243 -21.68 -6.25 16.36
CA LYS A 243 -21.19 -5.14 15.54
C LYS A 243 -20.75 -5.65 14.17
N ARG A 244 -20.85 -4.78 13.18
CA ARG A 244 -20.16 -4.93 11.89
C ARG A 244 -19.23 -3.75 11.70
N VAL A 245 -18.00 -4.04 11.32
CA VAL A 245 -16.93 -3.06 11.19
C VAL A 245 -16.61 -2.85 9.72
N ALA A 246 -16.55 -1.59 9.30
CA ALA A 246 -16.15 -1.21 7.95
C ALA A 246 -14.92 -0.29 7.98
N MET A 247 -13.94 -0.53 7.11
CA MET A 247 -12.81 0.38 6.91
C MET A 247 -13.08 1.37 5.78
N ILE A 248 -12.90 2.66 6.05
CA ILE A 248 -13.08 3.73 5.07
C ILE A 248 -11.72 4.31 4.69
N SER A 249 -11.22 3.99 3.49
CA SER A 249 -9.86 4.32 3.07
C SER A 249 -9.71 4.27 1.55
N GLY A 250 -8.91 5.15 0.96
CA GLY A 250 -8.57 5.06 -0.48
C GLY A 250 -7.91 3.73 -0.88
N TRP A 251 -7.22 3.07 0.06
CA TRP A 251 -6.63 1.75 -0.16
C TRP A 251 -7.67 0.62 -0.32
N ALA A 252 -8.94 0.88 -0.02
CA ALA A 252 -10.03 -0.08 -0.18
C ALA A 252 -10.48 -0.30 -1.63
N VAL A 253 -9.81 0.33 -2.60
CA VAL A 253 -9.90 -0.06 -4.02
C VAL A 253 -9.39 -1.49 -4.22
N ASP A 254 -8.45 -1.92 -3.38
CA ASP A 254 -7.93 -3.28 -3.39
C ASP A 254 -9.00 -4.25 -2.84
N PRO A 255 -9.40 -5.28 -3.61
CA PRO A 255 -10.37 -6.29 -3.14
C PRO A 255 -9.96 -6.99 -1.84
N ASN A 256 -8.65 -7.05 -1.54
CA ASN A 256 -8.14 -7.68 -0.32
C ASN A 256 -8.15 -6.75 0.91
N ALA A 257 -8.63 -5.52 0.79
CA ALA A 257 -8.64 -4.55 1.89
C ALA A 257 -9.39 -5.06 3.11
N VAL A 258 -10.51 -5.78 2.92
CA VAL A 258 -11.29 -6.39 4.00
C VAL A 258 -10.43 -7.31 4.88
N TYR A 259 -9.61 -8.17 4.25
CA TYR A 259 -8.69 -9.06 4.95
C TYR A 259 -7.50 -8.32 5.56
N ARG A 260 -6.93 -7.35 4.83
CA ARG A 260 -5.81 -6.52 5.29
C ARG A 260 -6.16 -5.78 6.58
N TYR A 261 -7.34 -5.17 6.62
CA TYR A 261 -7.80 -4.38 7.76
C TYR A 261 -8.51 -5.21 8.84
N GLN A 262 -8.84 -6.48 8.55
CA GLN A 262 -9.58 -7.37 9.44
C GLN A 262 -10.91 -6.74 9.88
N VAL A 263 -11.73 -6.46 8.88
CA VAL A 263 -13.04 -5.81 8.99
C VAL A 263 -14.07 -6.61 8.20
N ASP A 264 -15.35 -6.31 8.35
CA ASP A 264 -16.44 -6.98 7.63
C ASP A 264 -16.71 -6.35 6.25
N ALA A 265 -16.36 -5.08 6.08
CA ALA A 265 -16.48 -4.35 4.81
C ALA A 265 -15.36 -3.32 4.64
N ALA A 266 -15.06 -2.91 3.40
CA ALA A 266 -14.11 -1.85 3.12
C ALA A 266 -14.63 -0.99 1.97
N PHE A 267 -14.53 0.34 2.11
CA PHE A 267 -15.10 1.31 1.17
C PHE A 267 -14.04 2.31 0.69
N PRO A 268 -13.86 2.46 -0.65
CA PRO A 268 -12.80 3.28 -1.26
C PRO A 268 -13.11 4.78 -1.24
N LEU A 269 -13.33 5.36 -0.06
CA LEU A 269 -13.46 6.80 0.11
C LEU A 269 -12.13 7.37 0.60
N SER A 270 -11.46 8.17 -0.24
CA SER A 270 -10.16 8.79 0.06
C SER A 270 -10.25 10.31 0.22
N ASP A 271 -9.39 10.85 1.09
CA ASP A 271 -9.16 12.29 1.24
C ASP A 271 -7.96 12.77 0.41
N HIS A 272 -7.42 11.91 -0.46
CA HIS A 272 -6.38 12.26 -1.43
C HIS A 272 -6.94 12.25 -2.86
N ALA A 273 -6.19 12.90 -3.75
CA ALA A 273 -6.32 12.76 -5.20
C ALA A 273 -6.06 11.30 -5.63
N ASP A 274 -6.89 10.79 -6.52
CA ASP A 274 -6.65 9.52 -7.21
C ASP A 274 -5.74 9.72 -8.44
N TYR A 275 -5.39 8.65 -9.15
CA TYR A 275 -4.48 8.78 -10.31
C TYR A 275 -4.95 9.79 -11.36
N ASP A 276 -6.25 9.82 -11.67
CA ASP A 276 -6.79 10.74 -12.68
C ASP A 276 -6.88 12.18 -12.15
N ASP A 277 -7.15 12.36 -10.86
CA ASP A 277 -7.06 13.65 -10.17
C ASP A 277 -5.63 14.21 -10.21
N LEU A 278 -4.61 13.38 -9.97
CA LEU A 278 -3.20 13.79 -9.99
C LEU A 278 -2.79 14.29 -11.38
N ILE A 279 -3.14 13.56 -12.45
CA ILE A 279 -2.87 13.97 -13.83
C ILE A 279 -3.58 15.29 -14.15
N ARG A 280 -4.88 15.40 -13.83
CA ARG A 280 -5.65 16.63 -14.05
C ARG A 280 -5.07 17.83 -13.30
N TYR A 281 -4.53 17.61 -12.11
CA TYR A 281 -3.90 18.67 -11.34
C TYR A 281 -2.66 19.23 -12.03
N VAL A 282 -1.83 18.37 -12.63
CA VAL A 282 -0.70 18.80 -13.47
C VAL A 282 -1.19 19.63 -14.66
N ASP A 283 -2.27 19.21 -15.33
CA ASP A 283 -2.86 19.95 -16.47
C ASP A 283 -3.39 21.34 -16.05
N PHE A 284 -3.91 21.45 -14.83
CA PHE A 284 -4.41 22.71 -14.26
C PHE A 284 -3.29 23.68 -13.85
N VAL A 285 -2.18 23.17 -13.32
CA VAL A 285 -1.03 23.98 -12.89
C VAL A 285 -0.10 24.33 -14.05
N ARG A 286 -0.09 23.54 -15.13
CA ARG A 286 0.76 23.74 -16.32
C ARG A 286 2.23 24.00 -16.01
N PRO A 287 2.88 23.15 -15.20
CA PRO A 287 4.25 23.40 -14.80
C PRO A 287 5.26 23.11 -15.90
N ARG A 288 6.39 23.81 -15.86
CA ARG A 288 7.55 23.48 -16.71
C ARG A 288 8.21 22.19 -16.24
N ARG A 289 8.20 21.95 -14.93
CA ARG A 289 8.71 20.73 -14.31
C ARG A 289 7.93 20.33 -13.05
N VAL A 290 7.90 19.03 -12.78
CA VAL A 290 7.20 18.43 -11.64
C VAL A 290 8.17 17.64 -10.77
N PHE A 291 8.06 17.82 -9.47
CA PHE A 291 8.68 16.96 -8.47
C PHE A 291 7.61 16.14 -7.76
N THR A 292 7.79 14.83 -7.71
CA THR A 292 6.86 13.90 -7.07
C THR A 292 7.40 13.40 -5.74
N LEU A 293 6.52 13.24 -4.76
CA LEU A 293 6.79 12.82 -3.38
C LEU A 293 5.63 11.99 -2.86
N HIS A 294 5.89 11.19 -1.82
CA HIS A 294 4.92 10.29 -1.18
C HIS A 294 4.35 9.20 -2.11
N GLY A 295 4.08 8.01 -1.56
CA GLY A 295 3.49 6.91 -2.31
C GLY A 295 4.36 6.45 -3.49
N PHE A 296 3.84 6.59 -4.71
CA PHE A 296 4.42 6.01 -5.93
C PHE A 296 5.14 7.06 -6.80
N ALA A 297 6.04 7.83 -6.17
CA ALA A 297 6.67 9.01 -6.75
C ALA A 297 7.42 8.73 -8.05
N ALA A 298 8.30 7.72 -8.10
CA ALA A 298 9.07 7.42 -9.30
C ALA A 298 8.21 6.88 -10.45
N ALA A 299 7.24 6.03 -10.14
CA ALA A 299 6.31 5.49 -11.14
C ALA A 299 5.45 6.60 -11.76
N PHE A 300 4.90 7.50 -10.94
CA PHE A 300 4.10 8.61 -11.45
C PHE A 300 4.95 9.62 -12.24
N ALA A 301 6.19 9.90 -11.80
CA ALA A 301 7.12 10.72 -12.56
C ALA A 301 7.45 10.10 -13.93
N CYS A 302 7.60 8.77 -13.99
CA CYS A 302 7.76 8.06 -15.26
C CYS A 302 6.55 8.25 -16.19
N ASP A 303 5.34 8.09 -15.67
CA ASP A 303 4.11 8.31 -16.43
C ASP A 303 3.99 9.77 -16.94
N LEU A 304 4.42 10.75 -16.17
CA LEU A 304 4.46 12.16 -16.59
C LEU A 304 5.48 12.40 -17.70
N ARG A 305 6.69 11.83 -17.60
CA ARG A 305 7.71 11.92 -18.66
C ARG A 305 7.25 11.28 -19.96
N ALA A 306 6.56 10.14 -19.88
CA ALA A 306 5.95 9.49 -21.05
C ALA A 306 4.88 10.38 -21.74
N ARG A 307 4.32 11.36 -21.02
CA ARG A 307 3.36 12.36 -21.53
C ARG A 307 4.03 13.67 -21.96
N GLY A 308 5.36 13.75 -21.94
CA GLY A 308 6.11 14.95 -22.32
C GLY A 308 6.24 16.01 -21.24
N VAL A 309 5.95 15.68 -19.98
CA VAL A 309 6.15 16.59 -18.83
C VAL A 309 7.49 16.28 -18.17
N GLU A 310 8.34 17.29 -17.97
CA GLU A 310 9.58 17.13 -17.21
C GLU A 310 9.26 16.78 -15.76
N ALA A 311 9.57 15.55 -15.30
CA ALA A 311 9.18 15.09 -13.98
C ALA A 311 10.22 14.20 -13.29
N TRP A 312 10.43 14.41 -11.99
CA TRP A 312 11.46 13.75 -11.18
C TRP A 312 10.93 13.37 -9.80
N ALA A 313 11.24 12.17 -9.31
CA ALA A 313 10.95 11.80 -7.93
C ALA A 313 12.00 12.38 -6.99
N LEU A 314 11.57 12.94 -5.86
CA LEU A 314 12.47 13.50 -4.85
C LEU A 314 13.00 12.45 -3.86
N THR A 315 12.32 11.32 -3.72
CA THR A 315 12.61 10.30 -2.71
C THR A 315 13.50 9.15 -3.20
N GLU A 316 13.76 9.05 -4.51
CA GLU A 316 14.41 7.90 -5.14
C GLU A 316 15.48 8.33 -6.17
N GLN A 317 16.50 7.48 -6.40
CA GLN A 317 17.46 7.69 -7.47
C GLN A 317 16.77 7.55 -8.83
N ASN A 318 16.53 8.67 -9.51
CA ASN A 318 16.00 8.70 -10.86
C ASN A 318 17.03 8.05 -11.82
N GLN A 319 16.73 6.86 -12.34
CA GLN A 319 17.55 6.25 -13.39
C GLN A 319 17.55 7.18 -14.61
N MET A 320 18.74 7.56 -15.10
CA MET A 320 18.84 8.27 -16.37
C MET A 320 18.51 7.29 -17.50
N GLU A 321 17.37 7.49 -18.15
CA GLU A 321 17.08 6.83 -19.41
C GLU A 321 17.73 7.62 -20.56
N LEU A 322 18.75 7.03 -21.17
CA LEU A 322 19.32 7.50 -22.43
C LEU A 322 18.25 7.39 -23.53
N HIS A 323 17.73 8.53 -23.98
CA HIS A 323 16.91 8.59 -25.19
C HIS A 323 17.78 8.25 -26.41
N LEU A 324 17.68 7.02 -26.89
CA LEU A 324 18.06 6.68 -28.27
C LEU A 324 16.89 7.07 -29.19
N PRO A 325 17.12 7.86 -30.25
CA PRO A 325 16.07 8.25 -31.18
C PRO A 325 15.52 7.01 -31.90
N ALA A 326 14.19 6.94 -31.99
CA ALA A 326 13.48 5.89 -32.69
C ALA A 326 13.92 5.82 -34.16
N ALA A 327 14.43 4.66 -34.57
CA ALA A 327 14.57 4.33 -35.98
C ALA A 327 13.31 3.58 -36.43
N ASP A 328 12.52 4.26 -37.26
CA ASP A 328 11.58 3.62 -38.17
C ASP A 328 12.32 2.54 -38.97
N ASN A 329 11.77 1.32 -39.01
CA ASN A 329 11.43 0.67 -40.28
C ASN A 329 10.78 -0.71 -40.09
N ALA A 330 9.88 -0.99 -41.03
CA ALA A 330 9.05 -2.15 -41.16
C ALA A 330 9.81 -3.49 -41.35
N LEU A 331 9.24 -4.54 -40.74
CA LEU A 331 9.18 -5.99 -41.05
C LEU A 331 9.80 -6.49 -42.38
N PRO A 332 10.31 -7.75 -42.46
CA PRO A 332 9.45 -8.96 -42.31
C PRO A 332 10.05 -10.26 -41.74
N VAL A 333 9.10 -11.15 -41.42
CA VAL A 333 9.15 -12.57 -40.97
C VAL A 333 9.58 -13.48 -42.14
N ASP A 334 10.48 -14.47 -42.01
CA ASP A 334 10.35 -15.92 -41.66
C ASP A 334 11.43 -16.69 -42.50
N PRO A 335 11.68 -18.03 -42.45
CA PRO A 335 11.54 -19.06 -41.41
C PRO A 335 12.78 -20.01 -41.27
N CYS A 336 12.73 -20.93 -40.28
CA CYS A 336 13.42 -22.23 -40.13
C CYS A 336 14.73 -22.58 -40.88
N ALA A 337 15.77 -22.99 -40.12
CA ALA A 337 16.67 -24.10 -40.51
C ALA A 337 17.36 -24.74 -39.29
N GLU A 338 17.31 -26.07 -39.25
CA GLU A 338 18.08 -26.97 -38.38
C GLU A 338 19.60 -26.90 -38.67
N VAL A 339 20.45 -27.34 -37.73
CA VAL A 339 21.40 -28.47 -37.88
C VAL A 339 22.51 -28.44 -36.79
N SER A 340 22.63 -29.62 -36.15
CA SER A 340 23.78 -30.30 -35.53
C SER A 340 24.69 -29.68 -34.45
N ARG A 341 24.54 -30.31 -33.28
CA ARG A 341 25.57 -31.04 -32.49
C ARG A 341 26.97 -31.17 -33.12
N THR A 342 27.97 -30.74 -32.34
CA THR A 342 29.23 -31.48 -32.12
C THR A 342 29.67 -31.29 -30.67
N ALA A 343 30.07 -32.39 -30.05
CA ALA A 343 30.51 -32.50 -28.66
C ALA A 343 32.01 -32.81 -28.64
N GLU A 344 32.75 -32.14 -27.76
CA GLU A 344 34.06 -32.52 -27.20
C GLU A 344 34.12 -31.83 -25.82
N SER A 345 33.82 -32.48 -24.69
CA SER A 345 34.61 -33.47 -23.94
C SER A 345 35.94 -32.95 -23.39
N THR A 346 35.88 -32.31 -22.23
CA THR A 346 36.93 -32.41 -21.20
C THR A 346 36.26 -32.85 -19.91
N GLN A 347 36.42 -34.14 -19.61
CA GLN A 347 36.10 -34.74 -18.32
C GLN A 347 37.29 -34.60 -17.37
N ASP A 348 36.93 -34.76 -16.10
CA ASP A 348 37.73 -34.97 -14.90
C ASP A 348 38.31 -33.74 -14.20
N SER A 349 38.08 -33.54 -12.91
CA SER A 349 37.36 -34.36 -11.92
C SER A 349 37.29 -33.56 -10.61
N PHE A 350 36.14 -33.50 -9.95
CA PHE A 350 36.07 -33.60 -8.48
C PHE A 350 34.66 -34.08 -8.09
N HIS A 351 34.53 -35.40 -8.01
CA HIS A 351 33.45 -36.06 -7.29
C HIS A 351 33.59 -35.81 -5.77
N LYS A 352 32.63 -35.08 -5.21
CA LYS A 352 32.15 -35.10 -3.80
C LYS A 352 30.97 -34.12 -3.77
N GLN A 353 29.71 -34.42 -3.46
CA GLN A 353 29.07 -35.57 -2.83
C GLN A 353 27.66 -35.73 -3.42
N VAL A 354 27.28 -36.97 -3.71
CA VAL A 354 25.88 -37.38 -3.83
C VAL A 354 25.35 -37.59 -2.41
N SER A 355 24.50 -36.68 -1.92
CA SER A 355 23.51 -36.85 -0.83
C SER A 355 22.76 -35.52 -0.68
N ASP A 356 21.50 -35.33 -1.07
CA ASP A 356 20.30 -35.95 -0.50
C ASP A 356 19.13 -35.75 -1.51
N THR A 357 18.59 -36.83 -2.07
CA THR A 357 17.48 -36.79 -3.05
C THR A 357 16.14 -36.46 -2.38
N ARG A 358 16.00 -35.21 -1.90
CA ARG A 358 14.75 -34.64 -1.38
C ARG A 358 14.45 -33.37 -2.17
N SER A 359 13.21 -33.21 -2.66
CA SER A 359 12.80 -31.98 -3.34
C SER A 359 12.98 -30.78 -2.40
N GLU A 360 13.81 -29.82 -2.80
CA GLU A 360 14.15 -28.62 -2.02
C GLU A 360 12.90 -27.79 -1.74
N PHE A 361 12.03 -27.60 -2.74
CA PHE A 361 10.77 -26.87 -2.56
C PHE A 361 9.81 -27.60 -1.62
N LEU A 362 9.81 -28.95 -1.62
CA LEU A 362 9.07 -29.72 -0.63
C LEU A 362 9.64 -29.54 0.79
N ALA A 363 10.97 -29.41 0.93
CA ALA A 363 11.60 -29.11 2.22
C ALA A 363 11.15 -27.73 2.73
N PHE A 364 11.18 -26.69 1.90
CA PHE A 364 10.61 -25.37 2.19
C PHE A 364 9.15 -25.47 2.66
N ALA A 365 8.31 -26.17 1.91
CA ALA A 365 6.89 -26.32 2.24
C ALA A 365 6.67 -27.07 3.57
N LYS A 366 7.53 -28.04 3.91
CA LYS A 366 7.48 -28.74 5.21
C LYS A 366 7.88 -27.83 6.37
N VAL A 367 8.91 -26.99 6.19
CA VAL A 367 9.33 -26.01 7.19
C VAL A 367 8.21 -25.00 7.44
N GLY A 368 7.57 -24.50 6.39
CA GLY A 368 6.40 -23.63 6.52
C GLY A 368 5.27 -24.24 7.35
N GLU A 369 4.97 -25.54 7.17
CA GLU A 369 3.94 -26.21 7.97
C GLU A 369 4.36 -26.44 9.42
N ALA A 370 5.62 -26.78 9.68
CA ALA A 370 6.14 -26.88 11.03
C ALA A 370 6.00 -25.54 11.77
N ILE A 371 6.28 -24.44 11.08
CA ILE A 371 6.09 -23.08 11.59
C ILE A 371 4.61 -22.76 11.82
N ALA A 372 3.73 -23.15 10.90
CA ALA A 372 2.28 -22.96 11.03
C ALA A 372 1.70 -23.69 12.25
N ALA A 373 2.18 -24.92 12.52
CA ALA A 373 1.76 -25.74 13.65
C ALA A 373 2.33 -25.27 15.00
N THR A 374 3.33 -24.39 14.99
CA THR A 374 4.01 -23.90 16.19
C THR A 374 3.28 -22.66 16.74
N PRO A 375 2.78 -22.63 17.98
CA PRO A 375 2.15 -21.43 18.54
C PRO A 375 3.17 -20.40 19.04
N ALA A 376 4.34 -20.85 19.52
CA ALA A 376 5.33 -20.00 20.19
C ALA A 376 6.17 -19.20 19.19
N LYS A 377 6.18 -17.85 19.32
CA LYS A 377 6.94 -16.94 18.45
C LYS A 377 8.43 -17.32 18.34
N LEU A 378 9.11 -17.53 19.48
CA LEU A 378 10.55 -17.80 19.51
C LEU A 378 10.90 -19.13 18.82
N GLU A 379 10.01 -20.10 18.88
CA GLU A 379 10.21 -21.40 18.24
C GLU A 379 10.02 -21.31 16.72
N LYS A 380 9.06 -20.49 16.24
CA LYS A 380 8.96 -20.18 14.80
C LYS A 380 10.24 -19.56 14.25
N ILE A 381 10.79 -18.59 14.98
CA ILE A 381 12.04 -17.92 14.60
C ILE A 381 13.17 -18.94 14.58
N ARG A 382 13.25 -19.86 15.55
CA ARG A 382 14.25 -20.93 15.58
C ARG A 382 14.12 -21.86 14.37
N LEU A 383 12.92 -22.36 14.07
CA LEU A 383 12.68 -23.24 12.92
C LEU A 383 13.10 -22.58 11.60
N LEU A 384 12.72 -21.31 11.40
CA LEU A 384 13.12 -20.58 10.21
C LEU A 384 14.63 -20.30 10.19
N SER A 385 15.23 -19.86 11.30
CA SER A 385 16.67 -19.55 11.35
C SER A 385 17.53 -20.78 11.08
N ASP A 386 17.13 -21.94 11.61
CA ASP A 386 17.86 -23.19 11.41
C ASP A 386 17.78 -23.62 9.95
N TYR A 387 16.61 -23.51 9.32
CA TYR A 387 16.45 -23.78 7.89
C TYR A 387 17.26 -22.82 7.01
N LEU A 388 17.28 -21.52 7.32
CA LEU A 388 18.05 -20.53 6.54
C LEU A 388 19.55 -20.84 6.54
N ARG A 389 20.12 -21.41 7.61
CA ARG A 389 21.55 -21.79 7.67
C ARG A 389 21.90 -22.95 6.74
N GLU A 390 20.93 -23.75 6.33
CA GLU A 390 21.13 -24.91 5.45
C GLU A 390 21.06 -24.54 3.95
N LEU A 391 20.62 -23.33 3.63
CA LEU A 391 20.40 -22.88 2.26
C LEU A 391 21.67 -22.33 1.61
N THR A 392 21.78 -22.52 0.30
CA THR A 392 22.85 -21.91 -0.50
C THR A 392 22.59 -20.41 -0.70
N SER A 393 23.64 -19.66 -1.08
CA SER A 393 23.53 -18.23 -1.40
C SER A 393 22.56 -17.93 -2.55
N GLU A 394 22.32 -18.89 -3.45
CA GLU A 394 21.34 -18.77 -4.53
C GLU A 394 19.90 -18.99 -4.05
N GLN A 395 19.71 -19.88 -3.07
CA GLN A 395 18.39 -20.23 -2.53
C GLN A 395 17.89 -19.20 -1.52
N LEU A 396 18.80 -18.61 -0.73
CA LEU A 396 18.49 -17.69 0.36
C LEU A 396 17.54 -16.56 -0.07
N PRO A 397 17.83 -15.78 -1.14
CA PRO A 397 17.00 -14.65 -1.50
C PRO A 397 15.57 -15.05 -1.92
N ILE A 398 15.45 -16.23 -2.52
CA ILE A 398 14.18 -16.78 -2.99
C ILE A 398 13.33 -17.20 -1.81
N ILE A 399 13.91 -17.93 -0.86
CA ILE A 399 13.20 -18.51 0.26
C ILE A 399 12.78 -17.46 1.28
N THR A 400 13.63 -16.50 1.62
CA THR A 400 13.27 -15.39 2.51
C THR A 400 12.09 -14.61 1.95
N THR A 401 12.11 -14.33 0.63
CA THR A 401 10.98 -13.72 -0.09
C THR A 401 9.72 -14.57 0.02
N TYR A 402 9.81 -15.88 -0.25
CA TYR A 402 8.64 -16.76 -0.17
C TYR A 402 8.04 -16.86 1.23
N PHE A 403 8.85 -16.76 2.29
CA PHE A 403 8.34 -16.72 3.67
C PHE A 403 7.62 -15.41 4.04
N THR A 404 7.71 -14.37 3.22
CA THR A 404 6.81 -13.20 3.29
C THR A 404 5.46 -13.42 2.58
N GLY A 405 5.33 -14.54 1.86
CA GLY A 405 4.15 -14.88 1.06
C GLY A 405 4.15 -14.29 -0.34
N ARG A 406 5.28 -13.73 -0.81
CA ARG A 406 5.40 -13.11 -2.12
C ARG A 406 6.25 -13.97 -3.05
N ALA A 407 6.03 -13.83 -4.35
CA ALA A 407 6.86 -14.48 -5.38
C ALA A 407 8.08 -13.65 -5.77
N PHE A 408 8.04 -12.34 -5.55
CA PHE A 408 9.10 -11.37 -5.85
C PHE A 408 9.29 -10.42 -4.66
N ALA A 409 10.46 -9.80 -4.59
CA ALA A 409 10.82 -8.80 -3.59
C ALA A 409 9.84 -7.62 -3.57
N GLN A 410 9.81 -6.84 -2.49
CA GLN A 410 8.93 -5.67 -2.40
C GLN A 410 9.29 -4.57 -3.40
N SER A 411 10.59 -4.41 -3.66
CA SER A 411 11.11 -3.47 -4.67
C SER A 411 10.83 -3.92 -6.10
N ASP A 412 10.41 -5.16 -6.30
CA ASP A 412 10.12 -5.70 -7.62
C ASP A 412 8.66 -5.39 -8.04
N PRO A 413 8.44 -4.62 -9.12
CA PRO A 413 7.10 -4.25 -9.55
C PRO A 413 6.33 -5.42 -10.21
N ARG A 414 7.00 -6.55 -10.47
CA ARG A 414 6.38 -7.70 -11.16
C ARG A 414 5.25 -8.28 -10.32
N THR A 415 4.11 -8.50 -10.97
CA THR A 415 2.98 -9.23 -10.40
C THR A 415 2.64 -10.44 -11.25
N LEU A 416 2.21 -11.53 -10.62
CA LEU A 416 1.86 -12.76 -11.33
C LEU A 416 0.51 -12.62 -12.06
N GLN A 417 -0.37 -11.71 -11.61
CA GLN A 417 -1.72 -11.49 -12.16
C GLN A 417 -2.49 -12.81 -12.38
N VAL A 418 -2.39 -13.75 -11.44
CA VAL A 418 -3.12 -15.02 -11.46
C VAL A 418 -4.32 -14.89 -10.54
N GLY A 419 -5.50 -14.75 -11.10
CA GLY A 419 -6.76 -14.72 -10.33
C GLY A 419 -7.16 -16.09 -9.81
N TRP A 420 -7.99 -16.11 -8.77
CA TRP A 420 -8.49 -17.35 -8.14
C TRP A 420 -9.15 -18.30 -9.14
N SER A 421 -9.93 -17.79 -10.09
CA SER A 421 -10.58 -18.60 -11.14
C SER A 421 -9.57 -19.37 -12.02
N VAL A 422 -8.39 -18.81 -12.26
CA VAL A 422 -7.31 -19.49 -12.98
C VAL A 422 -6.75 -20.61 -12.11
N ILE A 423 -6.46 -20.33 -10.83
CA ILE A 423 -5.95 -21.34 -9.89
C ILE A 423 -6.91 -22.53 -9.78
N VAL A 424 -8.20 -22.27 -9.55
CA VAL A 424 -9.25 -23.32 -9.46
C VAL A 424 -9.26 -24.17 -10.72
N ARG A 425 -9.36 -23.56 -11.91
CA ARG A 425 -9.38 -24.27 -13.18
C ARG A 425 -8.14 -25.15 -13.38
N THR A 426 -6.97 -24.67 -12.96
CA THR A 426 -5.72 -25.43 -13.11
C THR A 426 -5.59 -26.59 -12.14
N LEU A 427 -6.06 -26.44 -10.90
CA LEU A 427 -6.14 -27.54 -9.93
C LEU A 427 -7.11 -28.62 -10.41
N GLN A 428 -8.27 -28.22 -10.93
CA GLN A 428 -9.24 -29.13 -11.53
C GLN A 428 -8.69 -29.83 -12.77
N GLY A 429 -8.05 -29.08 -13.67
CA GLY A 429 -7.42 -29.65 -14.87
C GLY A 429 -6.28 -30.62 -14.54
N ALA A 430 -5.50 -30.34 -13.49
CA ALA A 430 -4.39 -31.19 -13.07
C ALA A 430 -4.85 -32.49 -12.38
N THR A 431 -5.97 -32.45 -11.65
CA THR A 431 -6.45 -33.58 -10.81
C THR A 431 -7.68 -34.28 -11.35
N LYS A 432 -8.30 -33.73 -12.39
CA LYS A 432 -9.56 -34.19 -13.01
C LYS A 432 -10.74 -34.25 -12.02
N ILE A 433 -10.70 -33.44 -10.96
CA ILE A 433 -11.83 -33.28 -10.03
C ILE A 433 -12.89 -32.36 -10.66
N ASP A 434 -14.17 -32.69 -10.45
CA ASP A 434 -15.27 -31.86 -10.93
C ASP A 434 -15.51 -30.60 -10.07
N ASP A 435 -16.37 -29.71 -10.55
CA ASP A 435 -16.73 -28.48 -9.84
C ASP A 435 -17.37 -28.76 -8.47
N ALA A 436 -18.27 -29.72 -8.37
CA ALA A 436 -19.00 -29.98 -7.13
C ALA A 436 -18.08 -30.46 -6.01
N ALA A 437 -17.17 -31.39 -6.31
CA ALA A 437 -16.21 -31.91 -5.36
C ALA A 437 -15.16 -30.86 -4.98
N PHE A 438 -14.72 -30.02 -5.93
CA PHE A 438 -13.84 -28.90 -5.61
C PHE A 438 -14.50 -27.92 -4.61
N HIS A 439 -15.73 -27.49 -4.88
CA HIS A 439 -16.46 -26.56 -4.00
C HIS A 439 -16.69 -27.17 -2.61
N SER A 440 -16.97 -28.47 -2.52
CA SER A 440 -17.08 -29.20 -1.24
C SER A 440 -15.77 -29.19 -0.44
N ILE A 441 -14.62 -29.39 -1.09
CA ILE A 441 -13.31 -29.30 -0.44
C ILE A 441 -13.03 -27.85 0.01
N ALA A 442 -13.26 -26.87 -0.87
CA ALA A 442 -13.00 -25.46 -0.58
C ALA A 442 -13.82 -24.96 0.62
N ALA A 443 -15.11 -25.34 0.69
CA ALA A 443 -16.00 -24.96 1.79
C ALA A 443 -15.57 -25.52 3.15
N ARG A 444 -14.91 -26.70 3.18
CA ARG A 444 -14.43 -27.31 4.42
C ARG A 444 -13.24 -26.58 5.05
N HIS A 445 -12.40 -25.94 4.23
CA HIS A 445 -11.15 -25.35 4.71
C HIS A 445 -11.17 -23.83 4.85
N GLY A 446 -11.88 -23.11 3.97
CA GLY A 446 -11.82 -21.64 3.92
C GLY A 446 -10.40 -21.06 3.70
N ASP A 447 -9.46 -21.89 3.24
CA ASP A 447 -8.04 -21.57 2.99
C ASP A 447 -7.64 -22.16 1.64
N ALA A 448 -7.16 -21.30 0.74
CA ALA A 448 -6.80 -21.66 -0.63
C ALA A 448 -5.68 -22.72 -0.69
N GLY A 449 -4.68 -22.61 0.21
CA GLY A 449 -3.57 -23.55 0.29
C GLY A 449 -4.01 -24.93 0.80
N LYS A 450 -4.82 -24.99 1.87
CA LYS A 450 -5.37 -26.25 2.39
C LYS A 450 -6.29 -26.92 1.38
N THR A 451 -7.09 -26.13 0.67
CA THR A 451 -7.91 -26.61 -0.44
C THR A 451 -7.03 -27.24 -1.52
N ALA A 452 -5.96 -26.56 -1.93
CA ALA A 452 -5.01 -27.09 -2.91
C ALA A 452 -4.31 -28.36 -2.41
N PHE A 453 -3.95 -28.44 -1.13
CA PHE A 453 -3.39 -29.65 -0.53
C PHE A 453 -4.33 -30.85 -0.72
N GLU A 454 -5.58 -30.74 -0.25
CA GLU A 454 -6.53 -31.86 -0.33
C GLU A 454 -6.93 -32.21 -1.77
N VAL A 455 -7.00 -31.21 -2.67
CA VAL A 455 -7.28 -31.45 -4.10
C VAL A 455 -6.14 -32.23 -4.75
N LEU A 456 -4.89 -31.88 -4.47
CA LEU A 456 -3.72 -32.53 -5.07
C LEU A 456 -3.38 -33.87 -4.41
N ASP A 457 -3.76 -34.07 -3.14
CA ASP A 457 -3.42 -35.26 -2.37
C ASP A 457 -3.94 -36.54 -3.03
N GLY A 458 -3.02 -37.48 -3.30
CA GLY A 458 -3.30 -38.73 -4.01
C GLY A 458 -3.71 -38.59 -5.49
N ARG A 459 -3.68 -37.40 -6.09
CA ARG A 459 -4.16 -37.15 -7.47
C ARG A 459 -3.10 -36.68 -8.46
N THR A 460 -1.85 -36.56 -8.04
CA THR A 460 -0.73 -36.09 -8.87
C THR A 460 0.43 -37.09 -8.88
N THR A 461 1.40 -36.88 -9.76
CA THR A 461 2.64 -37.69 -9.79
C THR A 461 3.84 -36.81 -9.44
N PRO A 462 4.20 -36.69 -8.15
CA PRO A 462 5.21 -35.72 -7.70
C PRO A 462 6.57 -35.96 -8.35
N ARG A 463 7.13 -34.91 -8.96
CA ARG A 463 8.52 -34.87 -9.41
C ARG A 463 9.36 -33.96 -8.50
N LEU A 464 10.68 -34.10 -8.59
CA LEU A 464 11.60 -33.16 -7.95
C LEU A 464 11.27 -31.73 -8.44
N PHE A 465 11.35 -30.81 -7.49
CA PHE A 465 11.13 -29.39 -7.72
C PHE A 465 12.10 -28.63 -6.84
N THR A 466 13.04 -27.92 -7.49
CA THR A 466 14.08 -27.13 -6.81
C THR A 466 13.56 -25.74 -6.47
N ILE A 467 14.28 -25.04 -5.60
CA ILE A 467 13.95 -23.65 -5.27
C ILE A 467 14.15 -22.74 -6.50
N VAL A 468 15.19 -22.98 -7.29
CA VAL A 468 15.47 -22.21 -8.52
C VAL A 468 14.38 -22.42 -9.58
N GLU A 469 13.97 -23.67 -9.83
CA GLU A 469 12.86 -23.98 -10.76
C GLU A 469 11.56 -23.29 -10.35
N SER A 470 11.34 -23.09 -9.04
CA SER A 470 10.16 -22.38 -8.57
C SER A 470 10.18 -20.88 -8.88
N ARG A 471 11.36 -20.26 -8.83
CA ARG A 471 11.54 -18.87 -9.25
C ARG A 471 11.30 -18.75 -10.75
N GLU A 472 11.88 -19.65 -11.55
CA GLU A 472 11.66 -19.69 -13.00
C GLU A 472 10.19 -19.86 -13.38
N LEU A 473 9.44 -20.69 -12.63
CA LEU A 473 8.00 -20.81 -12.79
C LEU A 473 7.29 -19.48 -12.58
N PHE A 474 7.57 -18.77 -11.48
CA PHE A 474 6.95 -17.48 -11.18
C PHE A 474 7.35 -16.40 -12.20
N GLU A 475 8.60 -16.38 -12.64
CA GLU A 475 9.05 -15.49 -13.70
C GLU A 475 8.35 -15.78 -15.04
N SER A 476 8.17 -17.06 -15.37
CA SER A 476 7.44 -17.50 -16.57
C SER A 476 5.96 -17.12 -16.49
N LEU A 477 5.34 -17.24 -15.32
CA LEU A 477 3.96 -16.82 -15.07
C LEU A 477 3.78 -15.30 -15.20
N HIS A 478 4.78 -14.52 -14.78
CA HIS A 478 4.78 -13.08 -15.00
C HIS A 478 4.89 -12.73 -16.50
N ARG A 479 5.81 -13.36 -17.23
CA ARG A 479 6.03 -13.12 -18.67
C ARG A 479 4.85 -13.56 -19.54
N ALA A 480 4.13 -14.60 -19.14
CA ALA A 480 2.99 -15.12 -19.89
C ALA A 480 1.85 -14.10 -20.02
N ARG A 481 1.39 -13.85 -21.25
CA ARG A 481 0.28 -12.93 -21.52
C ARG A 481 -1.06 -13.68 -21.56
N GLY A 482 -2.00 -13.21 -20.75
CA GLY A 482 -3.38 -13.73 -20.71
C GLY A 482 -3.58 -14.96 -19.80
N PRO A 483 -4.83 -15.21 -19.37
CA PRO A 483 -5.14 -16.25 -18.39
C PRO A 483 -4.92 -17.67 -18.90
N LEU A 484 -5.08 -17.93 -20.21
CA LEU A 484 -4.92 -19.26 -20.80
C LEU A 484 -3.46 -19.75 -20.73
N ALA A 485 -2.51 -18.89 -21.07
CA ALA A 485 -1.08 -19.22 -21.04
C ALA A 485 -0.61 -19.51 -19.60
N LYS A 486 -1.04 -18.69 -18.64
CA LYS A 486 -0.77 -18.90 -17.21
C LYS A 486 -1.42 -20.18 -16.68
N ALA A 487 -2.65 -20.46 -17.12
CA ALA A 487 -3.35 -21.69 -16.76
C ALA A 487 -2.57 -22.93 -17.20
N LYS A 488 -2.06 -22.95 -18.43
CA LYS A 488 -1.25 -24.07 -18.93
C LYS A 488 -0.01 -24.31 -18.07
N LEU A 489 0.78 -23.27 -17.79
CA LEU A 489 1.98 -23.36 -16.95
C LEU A 489 1.68 -23.90 -15.55
N LEU A 490 0.61 -23.41 -14.91
CA LEU A 490 0.20 -23.85 -13.58
C LEU A 490 -0.36 -25.28 -13.58
N GLN A 491 -1.18 -25.63 -14.56
CA GLN A 491 -1.74 -26.99 -14.68
C GLN A 491 -0.62 -28.01 -14.90
N ASP A 492 0.31 -27.72 -15.81
CA ASP A 492 1.49 -28.55 -16.07
C ASP A 492 2.27 -28.73 -14.78
N ARG A 493 2.55 -27.65 -14.04
CA ARG A 493 3.24 -27.74 -12.75
C ARG A 493 2.45 -28.55 -11.71
N PHE A 494 1.16 -28.28 -11.52
CA PHE A 494 0.34 -28.94 -10.50
C PHE A 494 0.23 -30.45 -10.74
N SER A 495 0.14 -30.89 -12.00
CA SER A 495 0.04 -32.32 -12.36
C SER A 495 1.24 -33.15 -11.85
N ILE A 496 2.40 -32.51 -11.71
CA ILE A 496 3.65 -33.13 -11.24
C ILE A 496 4.14 -32.58 -9.90
N SER A 497 3.29 -31.88 -9.13
CA SER A 497 3.63 -31.36 -7.81
C SER A 497 3.19 -32.30 -6.70
N SER A 498 3.97 -32.41 -5.63
CA SER A 498 3.48 -32.98 -4.37
C SER A 498 2.33 -32.12 -3.82
N ALA A 499 1.39 -32.73 -3.09
CA ALA A 499 0.28 -31.99 -2.47
C ALA A 499 0.77 -30.83 -1.60
N ARG A 500 1.83 -31.07 -0.82
CA ARG A 500 2.46 -30.06 0.04
C ARG A 500 3.18 -28.97 -0.75
N GLY A 501 3.88 -29.31 -1.83
CA GLY A 501 4.50 -28.32 -2.72
C GLY A 501 3.43 -27.47 -3.41
N GLY A 502 2.39 -28.08 -3.95
CA GLY A 502 1.28 -27.36 -4.60
C GLY A 502 0.52 -26.43 -3.65
N GLN A 503 0.33 -26.84 -2.39
CA GLN A 503 -0.19 -25.96 -1.34
C GLN A 503 0.62 -24.67 -1.22
N TYR A 504 1.96 -24.75 -1.17
CA TYR A 504 2.82 -23.57 -1.00
C TYR A 504 2.93 -22.74 -2.28
N ILE A 505 2.87 -23.36 -3.46
CA ILE A 505 2.72 -22.64 -4.73
C ILE A 505 1.44 -21.78 -4.68
N VAL A 506 0.30 -22.37 -4.30
CA VAL A 506 -0.98 -21.63 -4.19
C VAL A 506 -0.91 -20.54 -3.13
N LYS A 507 -0.32 -20.80 -1.97
CA LYS A 507 -0.15 -19.80 -0.90
C LYS A 507 0.67 -18.58 -1.36
N ILE A 508 1.72 -18.80 -2.15
CA ILE A 508 2.52 -17.71 -2.75
C ILE A 508 1.72 -16.99 -3.85
N LEU A 509 1.00 -17.72 -4.71
CA LEU A 509 0.16 -17.12 -5.75
C LEU A 509 -0.95 -16.22 -5.18
N THR A 510 -1.54 -16.60 -4.05
CA THR A 510 -2.59 -15.82 -3.39
C THR A 510 -2.06 -14.76 -2.42
N GLY A 511 -0.76 -14.73 -2.15
CA GLY A 511 -0.18 -13.82 -1.16
C GLY A 511 -0.52 -14.16 0.29
N ASP A 512 -0.95 -15.40 0.58
CA ASP A 512 -1.54 -15.78 1.86
C ASP A 512 -0.99 -17.11 2.40
N LEU A 513 0.13 -17.04 3.13
CA LEU A 513 0.74 -18.22 3.74
C LEU A 513 -0.07 -18.79 4.90
N ARG A 514 -0.74 -17.94 5.71
CA ARG A 514 -1.39 -18.31 6.99
C ARG A 514 -0.56 -19.15 7.96
N ILE A 515 0.76 -19.03 7.93
CA ILE A 515 1.65 -19.77 8.86
C ILE A 515 2.00 -18.97 10.12
N GLY A 516 1.47 -17.75 10.25
CA GLY A 516 1.73 -16.85 11.37
C GLY A 516 3.18 -16.37 11.43
N LEU A 517 3.87 -16.32 10.28
CA LEU A 517 5.04 -15.50 10.05
C LEU A 517 4.60 -14.17 9.43
N ARG A 518 5.11 -13.08 9.98
CA ARG A 518 5.07 -11.75 9.36
C ARG A 518 6.50 -11.40 8.96
N GLU A 519 6.66 -10.43 8.07
CA GLU A 519 7.96 -9.97 7.58
C GLU A 519 8.96 -9.70 8.71
N GLY A 520 8.54 -9.01 9.79
CA GLY A 520 9.41 -8.80 10.95
C GLY A 520 9.90 -10.06 11.68
N LEU A 521 9.17 -11.18 11.59
CA LEU A 521 9.65 -12.47 12.10
C LEU A 521 10.65 -13.14 11.16
N VAL A 522 10.57 -12.85 9.86
CA VAL A 522 11.57 -13.28 8.88
C VAL A 522 12.86 -12.49 9.11
N GLU A 523 12.78 -11.18 9.37
CA GLU A 523 13.93 -10.35 9.77
C GLU A 523 14.59 -10.85 11.06
N GLU A 524 13.79 -11.17 12.09
CA GLU A 524 14.28 -11.79 13.34
C GLU A 524 14.97 -13.15 13.09
N ALA A 525 14.47 -13.95 12.15
CA ALA A 525 15.07 -15.22 11.80
C ALA A 525 16.36 -15.09 11.00
N ILE A 526 16.45 -14.12 10.07
CA ILE A 526 17.68 -13.79 9.32
C ILE A 526 18.76 -13.31 10.30
N ALA A 527 18.41 -12.37 11.19
CA ALA A 527 19.31 -11.86 12.21
C ALA A 527 19.91 -12.99 13.07
N LYS A 528 19.04 -13.92 13.50
CA LYS A 528 19.46 -15.10 14.27
C LYS A 528 20.25 -16.13 13.45
N ALA A 529 19.91 -16.33 12.18
CA ALA A 529 20.56 -17.32 11.32
C ALA A 529 22.03 -16.97 11.09
N PHE A 530 22.30 -15.68 10.84
CA PHE A 530 23.61 -15.18 10.42
C PHE A 530 24.35 -14.37 11.49
N ASP A 531 23.85 -14.36 12.72
CA ASP A 531 24.46 -13.68 13.87
C ASP A 531 24.74 -12.19 13.62
N VAL A 532 23.76 -11.50 13.03
CA VAL A 532 23.81 -10.06 12.74
C VAL A 532 22.75 -9.30 13.54
N PRO A 533 23.00 -8.04 13.93
CA PRO A 533 22.01 -7.25 14.65
C PRO A 533 20.70 -7.09 13.86
N LEU A 534 19.56 -7.30 14.52
CA LEU A 534 18.23 -7.20 13.90
C LEU A 534 18.00 -5.84 13.22
N ASP A 535 18.49 -4.76 13.82
CA ASP A 535 18.31 -3.42 13.25
C ASP A 535 19.06 -3.24 11.92
N GLN A 536 20.18 -3.95 11.71
CA GLN A 536 20.88 -3.95 10.43
C GLN A 536 20.09 -4.71 9.36
N VAL A 537 19.48 -5.84 9.71
CA VAL A 537 18.61 -6.60 8.80
C VAL A 537 17.39 -5.77 8.40
N LYS A 538 16.74 -5.12 9.37
CA LYS A 538 15.63 -4.19 9.13
C LYS A 538 16.02 -3.04 8.22
N GLN A 539 17.17 -2.43 8.49
CA GLN A 539 17.70 -1.34 7.68
C GLN A 539 17.98 -1.80 6.24
N ALA A 540 18.61 -2.97 6.06
CA ALA A 540 18.88 -3.54 4.74
C ALA A 540 17.58 -3.84 3.97
N ASN A 541 16.61 -4.51 4.61
CA ASN A 541 15.30 -4.79 4.01
C ASN A 541 14.56 -3.50 3.63
N MET A 542 14.58 -2.49 4.52
CA MET A 542 13.98 -1.19 4.26
C MET A 542 14.64 -0.45 3.09
N LEU A 543 15.97 -0.51 2.96
CA LEU A 543 16.72 0.18 1.90
C LEU A 543 16.61 -0.50 0.55
N LEU A 544 16.68 -1.84 0.51
CA LEU A 544 16.68 -2.63 -0.72
C LEU A 544 15.26 -2.95 -1.20
N GLY A 545 14.28 -2.90 -0.29
CA GLY A 545 12.94 -3.46 -0.52
C GLY A 545 13.01 -4.95 -0.86
N ASP A 546 14.09 -5.62 -0.47
CA ASP A 546 14.32 -7.03 -0.69
C ASP A 546 14.83 -7.63 0.61
N ILE A 547 14.09 -8.63 1.09
CA ILE A 547 14.40 -9.35 2.33
C ILE A 547 15.43 -10.47 2.08
N GLY A 548 15.75 -10.72 0.82
CA GLY A 548 16.60 -11.80 0.34
C GLY A 548 18.06 -11.48 0.13
#